data_AF-A0A7S2YVU2-F1
#
_entry.id   AF-A0A7S2YVU2-F1
#
_cell.length_a   1.000
_cell.length_b   1.000
_cell.length_c   1.000
_cell.angle_alpha   90.00
_cell.angle_beta   90.00
_cell.angle_gamma   90.00
#
_symmetry.space_group_name_H-M   'P 1'
#
loop_
_entity.id
_entity.type
_entity.pdbx_description
1 polymer ?
#
loop_
_entity_poly.entity_id
_entity_poly.type
_entity_poly.pdbx_seq_one_letter_code
_entity_poly.pdbx_strand_id
1 'polypeptide(L)'
;SPDPPPSSSSSSSWDPSVSLETVRATVDSFAAERGWHKFHTPRNLMLALVGEIGELAEIFQWKGDDGAAPNLPAFTDEERKHVGEELSDVLVYTIRLAD
;
A
#
# COMPACT_ATOMS: atom_id res chain seq x y z
N SER A 1 -0.54 42.57 -17.77
CA SER A 1 0.22 41.67 -16.88
C SER A 1 0.00 40.24 -17.37
N PRO A 2 1.02 39.39 -17.42
CA PRO A 2 0.80 37.98 -17.74
C PRO A 2 0.07 37.31 -16.58
N ASP A 3 -0.83 36.39 -16.91
CA ASP A 3 -1.62 35.62 -15.94
C ASP A 3 -0.72 34.75 -15.05
N PRO A 4 -1.10 34.49 -13.78
CA PRO A 4 -0.36 33.58 -12.91
C PRO A 4 -0.47 32.14 -13.44
N PRO A 5 0.55 31.29 -13.23
CA PRO A 5 0.47 29.89 -13.64
C PRO A 5 -0.62 29.16 -12.84
N PRO A 6 -1.28 28.13 -13.42
CA PRO A 6 -2.27 27.35 -12.70
C PRO A 6 -1.60 26.57 -11.57
N SER A 7 -2.05 26.79 -10.34
CA SER A 7 -1.69 26.01 -9.18
C SER A 7 -2.40 24.65 -9.21
N SER A 8 -1.75 23.62 -9.74
CA SER A 8 -2.23 22.24 -9.65
C SER A 8 -1.63 21.55 -8.43
N SER A 9 -2.17 21.81 -7.25
CA SER A 9 -1.97 20.96 -6.08
C SER A 9 -3.13 19.99 -5.97
N SER A 10 -3.04 18.83 -6.63
CA SER A 10 -3.91 17.70 -6.28
C SER A 10 -3.43 17.14 -4.94
N SER A 11 -3.90 17.70 -3.84
CA SER A 11 -3.72 17.07 -2.53
C SER A 11 -4.56 15.80 -2.49
N SER A 12 -3.93 14.64 -2.69
CA SER A 12 -4.53 13.38 -2.32
C SER A 12 -4.66 13.39 -0.79
N SER A 13 -5.86 13.69 -0.29
CA SER A 13 -6.15 13.68 1.14
C SER A 13 -6.70 12.32 1.54
N TRP A 14 -6.26 11.82 2.69
CA TRP A 14 -6.84 10.63 3.31
C TRP A 14 -8.35 10.80 3.49
N ASP A 15 -9.11 9.75 3.19
CA ASP A 15 -10.54 9.71 3.52
C ASP A 15 -10.68 9.48 5.03
N PRO A 16 -11.18 10.46 5.80
CA PRO A 16 -11.28 10.34 7.25
C PRO A 16 -12.33 9.32 7.70
N SER A 17 -13.18 8.81 6.80
CA SER A 17 -14.17 7.79 7.10
C SER A 17 -13.59 6.37 7.06
N VAL A 18 -12.41 6.18 6.45
CA VAL A 18 -11.74 4.88 6.38
C VAL A 18 -10.86 4.69 7.61
N SER A 19 -11.25 3.77 8.49
CA SER A 19 -10.49 3.40 9.69
C SER A 19 -9.78 2.04 9.51
N LEU A 20 -8.84 1.71 10.41
CA LEU A 20 -8.25 0.37 10.43
C LEU A 20 -9.30 -0.73 10.63
N GLU A 21 -10.35 -0.46 11.41
CA GLU A 21 -11.47 -1.40 11.57
C GLU A 21 -12.25 -1.58 10.28
N THR A 22 -12.45 -0.50 9.52
CA THR A 22 -13.07 -0.57 8.18
C THR A 22 -12.28 -1.52 7.28
N VAL A 23 -10.95 -1.35 7.22
CA VAL A 23 -10.08 -2.21 6.42
C VAL A 23 -10.10 -3.66 6.93
N ARG A 24 -9.96 -3.88 8.25
CA ARG A 24 -10.02 -5.21 8.88
C ARG A 24 -11.30 -5.95 8.49
N ALA A 25 -12.45 -5.31 8.63
CA ALA A 25 -13.76 -5.89 8.32
C ALA A 25 -13.93 -6.19 6.82
N THR A 26 -13.44 -5.31 5.94
CA THR A 26 -13.45 -5.53 4.49
C THR A 26 -12.62 -6.74 4.09
N VAL A 27 -11.38 -6.85 4.61
CA VAL A 27 -10.50 -7.99 4.30
C VAL A 27 -11.05 -9.30 4.88
N ASP A 28 -11.61 -9.26 6.09
CA ASP A 28 -12.24 -10.43 6.71
C ASP A 28 -13.40 -10.97 5.88
N SER A 29 -14.28 -10.07 5.43
CA SER A 29 -15.40 -10.42 4.56
C SER A 29 -14.92 -11.05 3.24
N PHE A 30 -13.89 -10.44 2.63
CA PHE A 30 -13.28 -10.95 1.39
C PHE A 30 -12.69 -12.36 1.54
N ALA A 31 -12.02 -12.62 2.68
CA ALA A 31 -11.45 -13.93 3.00
C ALA A 31 -12.54 -14.98 3.31
N ALA A 32 -13.61 -14.56 3.99
CA ALA A 32 -14.76 -15.42 4.30
C ALA A 32 -15.47 -15.90 3.03
N GLU A 33 -15.75 -14.99 2.10
CA GLU A 33 -16.36 -15.29 0.80
C GLU A 33 -15.58 -16.34 -0.01
N ARG A 34 -14.26 -16.40 0.18
CA ARG A 34 -13.36 -17.32 -0.53
C ARG A 34 -13.01 -18.58 0.28
N GLY A 35 -13.50 -18.67 1.52
CA GLY A 35 -13.16 -19.77 2.43
C GLY A 35 -11.67 -19.85 2.76
N TRP A 36 -10.99 -18.69 2.84
CA TRP A 36 -9.54 -18.61 3.00
C TRP A 36 -9.06 -18.66 4.45
N HIS A 37 -9.94 -18.51 5.44
CA HIS A 37 -9.57 -18.54 6.86
C HIS A 37 -8.73 -19.77 7.26
N LYS A 38 -8.95 -20.93 6.64
CA LYS A 38 -8.15 -22.15 6.87
C LYS A 38 -6.66 -22.00 6.54
N PHE A 39 -6.29 -21.04 5.71
CA PHE A 39 -4.91 -20.75 5.32
C PHE A 39 -4.30 -19.60 6.14
N HIS A 40 -5.12 -18.81 6.84
CA HIS A 40 -4.72 -17.64 7.62
C HIS A 40 -4.21 -18.04 9.01
N THR A 41 -3.27 -18.99 9.08
CA THR A 41 -2.53 -19.24 10.33
C THR A 41 -1.53 -18.11 10.56
N PRO A 42 -1.17 -17.76 11.82
CA PRO A 42 -0.23 -16.68 12.11
C PRO A 42 1.11 -16.81 11.35
N ARG A 43 1.63 -18.04 11.23
CA ARG A 43 2.86 -18.30 10.47
C ARG A 43 2.68 -18.00 8.99
N ASN A 44 1.58 -18.40 8.37
CA ASN A 44 1.35 -18.17 6.95
C ASN A 44 1.17 -16.67 6.65
N LEU A 45 0.43 -15.95 7.50
CA LEU A 45 0.25 -14.50 7.37
C LEU A 45 1.58 -13.75 7.55
N MET A 46 2.42 -14.16 8.51
CA MET A 46 3.77 -13.60 8.67
C MET A 46 4.63 -13.84 7.41
N LEU A 47 4.58 -15.03 6.82
CA LEU A 47 5.35 -15.34 5.62
C LEU A 47 4.84 -14.55 4.40
N ALA A 48 3.52 -14.38 4.27
CA ALA A 48 2.94 -13.53 3.23
C ALA A 48 3.37 -12.07 3.40
N LEU A 49 3.29 -11.52 4.63
CA LEU A 49 3.77 -10.18 4.96
C LEU A 49 5.24 -9.97 4.56
N VAL A 50 6.11 -10.94 4.84
CA VAL A 50 7.54 -10.87 4.43
C VAL A 50 7.67 -10.86 2.90
N GLY A 51 6.81 -11.60 2.19
CA GLY A 51 6.72 -11.57 0.73
C GLY A 51 6.44 -10.16 0.21
N GLU A 52 5.35 -9.54 0.68
CA GLU A 52 4.95 -8.20 0.21
C GLU A 52 5.96 -7.10 0.60
N ILE A 53 6.64 -7.24 1.75
CA ILE A 53 7.77 -6.36 2.09
C ILE A 53 8.91 -6.52 1.07
N GLY A 54 9.14 -7.75 0.61
CA GLY A 54 10.09 -8.06 -0.46
C GLY A 54 9.69 -7.41 -1.78
N GLU A 55 8.45 -7.58 -2.22
CA GLU A 55 7.93 -6.97 -3.46
C GLU A 55 8.04 -5.44 -3.40
N LEU A 56 7.64 -4.83 -2.28
CA LEU A 56 7.84 -3.40 -2.06
C LEU A 56 9.33 -3.01 -2.17
N ALA A 57 10.22 -3.77 -1.54
CA ALA A 57 11.66 -3.49 -1.60
C ALA A 57 12.23 -3.58 -3.03
N GLU A 58 11.71 -4.49 -3.86
CA GLU A 58 12.13 -4.64 -5.27
C GLU A 58 11.86 -3.39 -6.10
N ILE A 59 10.81 -2.62 -5.79
CA ILE A 59 10.50 -1.36 -6.48
C ILE A 59 11.56 -0.29 -6.15
N PHE A 60 12.07 -0.28 -4.92
CA PHE A 60 13.01 0.73 -4.44
C PHE A 60 14.48 0.39 -4.67
N GLN A 61 14.82 -0.89 -4.84
CA GLN A 61 16.20 -1.41 -4.75
C GLN A 61 17.24 -0.70 -5.65
N TRP A 62 16.82 -0.09 -6.77
CA TRP A 62 17.73 0.58 -7.73
C TRP A 62 17.54 2.09 -7.85
N LYS A 63 16.67 2.71 -7.02
CA LYS A 63 16.28 4.12 -7.19
C LYS A 63 17.24 5.12 -6.54
N GLY A 64 18.01 4.69 -5.53
CA GLY A 64 18.88 5.55 -4.73
C GLY A 64 18.13 6.60 -3.91
N ASP A 65 18.81 7.27 -2.98
CA ASP A 65 18.17 8.16 -2.01
C ASP A 65 17.47 9.36 -2.66
N ASP A 66 18.11 9.99 -3.66
CA ASP A 66 17.53 11.14 -4.37
C ASP A 66 16.32 10.74 -5.22
N GLY A 67 16.33 9.54 -5.81
CA GLY A 67 15.26 9.04 -6.66
C GLY A 67 14.03 8.57 -5.89
N ALA A 68 14.24 8.06 -4.66
CA ALA A 68 13.23 7.63 -3.71
C ALA A 68 12.86 8.70 -2.67
N ALA A 69 13.22 9.96 -2.91
CA ALA A 69 12.81 11.08 -2.07
C ALA A 69 11.27 11.22 -1.99
N PRO A 70 10.72 11.99 -1.03
CA PRO A 70 9.28 12.25 -0.96
C PRO A 70 8.69 12.68 -2.32
N ASN A 71 7.51 12.15 -2.65
CA ASN A 71 6.84 12.25 -3.95
C ASN A 71 7.46 11.42 -5.09
N LEU A 72 8.48 10.61 -4.81
CA LEU A 72 9.04 9.59 -5.72
C LEU A 72 9.41 10.17 -7.10
N PRO A 73 10.34 11.14 -7.17
CA PRO A 73 10.64 11.88 -8.40
C PRO A 73 11.22 11.03 -9.53
N ALA A 74 11.89 9.90 -9.21
CA ALA A 74 12.45 8.98 -10.21
C ALA A 74 11.53 7.80 -10.56
N PHE A 75 10.25 7.89 -10.19
CA PHE A 75 9.26 6.84 -10.43
C PHE A 75 8.34 7.25 -11.58
N THR A 76 7.93 6.30 -12.42
CA THR A 76 6.82 6.52 -13.37
C THR A 76 5.48 6.50 -12.63
N ASP A 77 4.39 6.84 -13.31
CA ASP A 77 3.04 6.74 -12.72
C ASP A 77 2.69 5.28 -12.41
N GLU A 78 3.10 4.34 -13.26
CA GLU A 78 2.92 2.91 -13.03
C GLU A 78 3.72 2.44 -11.81
N GLU A 79 4.99 2.86 -11.66
CA GLU A 79 5.79 2.50 -10.49
C GLU A 79 5.20 3.11 -9.21
N ARG A 80 4.69 4.35 -9.25
CA ARG A 80 3.98 4.95 -8.10
C ARG A 80 2.71 4.19 -7.73
N LYS A 81 1.95 3.75 -8.73
CA LYS A 81 0.76 2.89 -8.51
C LYS A 81 1.16 1.58 -7.85
N HIS A 82 2.22 0.95 -8.34
CA HIS A 82 2.73 -0.31 -7.82
C HIS A 82 3.23 -0.17 -6.37
N VAL A 83 3.93 0.93 -6.03
CA VAL A 83 4.27 1.24 -4.62
C VAL A 83 3.02 1.30 -3.75
N GLY A 84 1.93 1.90 -4.25
CA GLY A 84 0.66 1.96 -3.53
C GLY A 84 -0.01 0.59 -3.35
N GLU A 85 0.12 -0.30 -4.33
CA GLU A 85 -0.38 -1.69 -4.27
C GLU A 85 0.39 -2.47 -3.20
N GLU A 86 1.72 -2.52 -3.27
CA GLU A 86 2.53 -3.29 -2.31
C GLU A 86 2.45 -2.74 -0.88
N LEU A 87 2.38 -1.41 -0.71
CA LEU A 87 2.12 -0.80 0.60
C LEU A 87 0.76 -1.22 1.17
N SER A 88 -0.25 -1.34 0.31
CA SER A 88 -1.59 -1.78 0.71
C SER A 88 -1.57 -3.25 1.14
N ASP A 89 -0.85 -4.10 0.42
CA ASP A 89 -0.74 -5.52 0.75
C ASP A 89 0.02 -5.75 2.06
N VAL A 90 1.12 -5.01 2.29
CA VAL A 90 1.81 -4.97 3.60
C VAL A 90 0.85 -4.58 4.73
N LEU A 91 0.03 -3.55 4.53
CA LEU A 91 -0.95 -3.11 5.53
C LEU A 91 -2.02 -4.19 5.78
N VAL A 92 -2.55 -4.79 4.71
CA VAL A 92 -3.58 -5.83 4.78
C VAL A 92 -3.09 -7.03 5.57
N TYR A 93 -1.90 -7.56 5.29
CA TYR A 93 -1.36 -8.68 6.05
C TYR A 93 -1.00 -8.30 7.48
N THR A 94 -0.54 -7.07 7.72
CA THR A 94 -0.29 -6.57 9.08
C THR A 94 -1.58 -6.58 9.91
N ILE A 95 -2.69 -6.07 9.36
CA ILE A 95 -3.99 -6.08 10.03
C ILE A 95 -4.47 -7.51 10.26
N ARG A 96 -4.36 -8.39 9.25
CA ARG A 96 -4.78 -9.80 9.36
C ARG A 96 -3.98 -10.60 10.38
N LEU A 97 -2.71 -10.28 10.56
CA LEU A 97 -1.85 -10.94 11.55
C LEU A 97 -2.14 -10.46 12.98
N ALA A 98 -2.67 -9.24 13.13
CA ALA A 98 -2.99 -8.63 14.41
C ALA A 98 -4.40 -8.98 14.96
N ASP A 99 -5.31 -9.38 14.07
CA ASP A 99 -6.68 -9.85 14.36
C ASP A 99 -6.69 -11.29 14.91
#